data_AF-A0A2D7H2Q0-F1
#
_entry.id   AF-A0A2D7H2Q0-F1
#
_cell.length_a   1.000
_cell.length_b   1.000
_cell.length_c   1.000
_cell.angle_alpha   90.00
_cell.angle_beta   90.00
_cell.angle_gamma   90.00
#
_symmetry.space_group_name_H-M   'P 1'
#
loop_
_entity.id
_entity.type
_entity.pdbx_description
1 polymer ?
#
loop_
_entity_poly.entity_id
_entity_poly.type
_entity_poly.pdbx_seq_one_letter_code
_entity_poly.pdbx_strand_id
1 'polypeptide(L)'
;MAPEIPHDQPSIESPLCGERLDVLASQVAQSIKTDERTHHLTTSYLPSRREVIGVLERVSWLLFPGFNGPREIDSNQLQSHTRQLLASVAGPLFHQIAGALRYAEASEPITFGEHCPNCDERAREIVDGFLGNIPALRTKLSLDVQAAYDGDPAAQHTDETIFCYPGIRALWMHRVAHELYKQHVPLIPRIIAEHAHELTGIDIHPGATIGESFFIDHGTGVVIGETTNIGNHCKVYQGVTLGARSFERDERGDLKRKTKRHPTLGDQVTVYAGATILGGDTVIGDSCVIAGGVFLMRSVDPGHTVRGPKAGVRLNENRGDFN
;
A
#
# COMPACT_ATOMS: atom_id res chain seq x y z
N MET A 1 -9.85 7.67 -23.10
CA MET A 1 -8.91 8.59 -23.77
C MET A 1 -7.56 8.44 -23.10
N ALA A 2 -6.52 8.12 -23.87
CA ALA A 2 -5.12 8.26 -23.44
C ALA A 2 -4.92 9.69 -22.91
N PRO A 3 -4.01 9.92 -21.94
CA PRO A 3 -3.73 11.29 -21.50
C PRO A 3 -3.22 12.07 -22.71
N GLU A 4 -3.98 13.07 -23.13
CA GLU A 4 -3.49 14.09 -24.05
C GLU A 4 -2.25 14.71 -23.39
N ILE A 5 -1.13 14.58 -24.10
CA ILE A 5 0.09 15.31 -23.80
C ILE A 5 -0.30 16.80 -23.89
N PRO A 6 0.01 17.64 -22.88
CA PRO A 6 -0.37 19.05 -22.90
C PRO A 6 0.19 19.73 -24.16
N HIS A 7 -0.68 20.03 -25.12
CA HIS A 7 -0.39 20.83 -26.29
C HIS A 7 -0.49 22.31 -25.93
N ASP A 8 0.54 22.86 -25.29
CA ASP A 8 0.83 24.31 -25.37
C ASP A 8 2.24 24.67 -24.84
N GLN A 9 3.22 23.82 -25.15
CA GLN A 9 4.60 24.30 -25.26
C GLN A 9 4.87 24.61 -26.74
N PRO A 10 5.59 25.70 -27.09
CA PRO A 10 6.02 25.92 -28.46
C PRO A 10 6.71 24.63 -28.92
N SER A 11 6.27 24.07 -30.05
CA SER A 11 6.82 22.83 -30.58
C SER A 11 8.33 23.02 -30.76
N ILE A 12 9.11 22.54 -29.81
CA ILE A 12 10.56 22.51 -29.95
C ILE A 12 10.80 21.51 -31.08
N GLU A 13 11.13 22.02 -32.27
CA GLU A 13 11.46 21.17 -33.41
C GLU A 13 12.58 20.21 -33.00
N SER A 14 12.43 18.94 -33.39
CA SER A 14 13.41 17.92 -33.11
C SER A 14 14.78 18.35 -33.66
N PRO A 15 15.86 18.29 -32.85
CA PRO A 15 17.20 18.59 -33.33
C PRO A 15 17.74 17.50 -34.28
N LEU A 16 17.03 16.38 -34.43
CA LEU A 16 17.38 15.26 -35.30
C LEU A 16 16.60 15.32 -36.61
N CYS A 17 17.30 15.03 -37.72
CA CYS A 17 16.66 14.86 -39.02
C CYS A 17 15.78 13.60 -39.06
N GLY A 18 14.81 13.57 -39.99
CA GLY A 18 13.86 12.46 -40.15
C GLY A 18 14.54 11.10 -40.34
N GLU A 19 15.55 11.01 -41.20
CA GLU A 19 16.30 9.76 -41.42
C GLU A 19 16.94 9.21 -40.14
N ARG A 20 17.46 10.10 -39.28
CA ARG A 20 18.06 9.68 -38.02
C ARG A 20 16.99 9.18 -37.05
N LEU A 21 15.82 9.80 -37.02
CA LEU A 21 14.68 9.35 -36.21
C LEU A 21 14.21 7.96 -36.65
N ASP A 22 14.13 7.70 -37.96
CA ASP A 22 13.70 6.40 -38.48
C ASP A 22 14.67 5.27 -38.10
N VAL A 23 15.98 5.53 -38.17
CA VAL A 23 17.01 4.58 -37.72
C VAL A 23 16.89 4.29 -36.23
N LEU A 24 16.74 5.34 -35.39
CA LEU A 24 16.61 5.17 -33.95
C LEU A 24 15.31 4.44 -33.59
N ALA A 25 14.19 4.80 -34.22
CA ALA A 25 12.90 4.15 -34.02
C ALA A 25 12.98 2.65 -34.37
N SER A 26 13.65 2.31 -35.47
CA SER A 26 13.88 0.91 -35.88
C SER A 26 14.73 0.15 -34.85
N GLN A 27 15.80 0.77 -34.35
CA GLN A 27 16.66 0.16 -33.32
C GLN A 27 15.90 -0.08 -32.01
N VAL A 28 15.10 0.89 -31.55
CA VAL A 28 14.27 0.76 -30.35
C VAL A 28 13.16 -0.28 -30.55
N ALA A 29 12.48 -0.27 -31.69
CA ALA A 29 11.46 -1.28 -31.99
C ALA A 29 12.06 -2.69 -32.01
N GLN A 30 13.28 -2.85 -32.53
CA GLN A 30 13.98 -4.12 -32.51
C GLN A 30 14.40 -4.53 -31.09
N SER A 31 14.88 -3.59 -30.25
CA SER A 31 15.24 -3.90 -28.87
C SER A 31 14.02 -4.33 -28.04
N ILE A 32 12.85 -3.69 -28.28
CA ILE A 32 11.59 -4.11 -27.67
C ILE A 32 11.26 -5.53 -28.10
N LYS A 33 11.19 -5.81 -29.41
CA LYS A 33 10.84 -7.15 -29.93
C LYS A 33 11.78 -8.28 -29.50
N THR A 34 13.00 -7.96 -29.08
CA THR A 34 14.00 -8.97 -28.67
C THR A 34 13.99 -9.27 -27.18
N ASP A 35 13.34 -8.47 -26.35
CA ASP A 35 13.22 -8.71 -24.91
C ASP A 35 11.75 -8.63 -24.43
N GLU A 36 11.08 -9.78 -24.50
CA GLU A 36 9.67 -9.95 -24.11
C GLU A 36 9.39 -9.66 -22.63
N ARG A 37 10.43 -9.59 -21.77
CA ARG A 37 10.25 -9.35 -20.32
C ARG A 37 9.80 -7.94 -20.00
N THR A 38 9.99 -7.00 -20.91
CA THR A 38 9.79 -5.56 -20.66
C THR A 38 8.61 -4.97 -21.43
N HIS A 39 7.84 -5.80 -22.13
CA HIS A 39 6.70 -5.34 -22.90
C HIS A 39 5.49 -6.27 -22.83
N HIS A 40 4.32 -5.67 -22.95
CA HIS A 40 3.08 -6.36 -23.24
C HIS A 40 2.42 -5.74 -24.47
N LEU A 41 3.08 -5.90 -25.62
CA LEU A 41 2.53 -5.50 -26.92
C LEU A 41 1.32 -6.41 -27.18
N THR A 42 0.13 -5.85 -27.34
CA THR A 42 -1.17 -6.54 -27.58
C THR A 42 -2.00 -7.00 -26.39
N THR A 43 -1.65 -6.79 -25.12
CA THR A 43 -2.59 -7.14 -24.02
C THR A 43 -3.55 -5.98 -23.71
N SER A 44 -4.74 -5.98 -24.32
CA SER A 44 -5.79 -4.97 -24.10
C SER A 44 -6.38 -4.93 -22.69
N TYR A 45 -5.88 -5.75 -21.76
CA TYR A 45 -6.53 -6.04 -20.48
C TYR A 45 -5.64 -5.82 -19.25
N LEU A 46 -4.43 -5.26 -19.38
CA LEU A 46 -3.66 -4.91 -18.17
C LEU A 46 -4.38 -3.83 -17.35
N PRO A 47 -4.41 -3.94 -16.01
CA PRO A 47 -4.91 -2.86 -15.18
C PRO A 47 -4.06 -1.60 -15.37
N SER A 48 -4.73 -0.46 -15.51
CA SER A 48 -4.11 0.86 -15.62
C SER A 48 -3.90 1.43 -14.23
N ARG A 49 -2.64 1.70 -13.87
CA ARG A 49 -2.28 2.40 -12.62
C ARG A 49 -3.09 3.69 -12.44
N ARG A 50 -3.24 4.49 -13.51
CA ARG A 50 -3.97 5.76 -13.47
C ARG A 50 -5.44 5.56 -13.10
N GLU A 51 -6.10 4.58 -13.71
CA GLU A 51 -7.52 4.32 -13.47
C GLU A 51 -7.74 3.68 -12.08
N VAL A 52 -6.82 2.81 -11.63
CA VAL A 52 -6.83 2.27 -10.25
C VAL A 52 -6.74 3.40 -9.22
N ILE A 53 -5.83 4.37 -9.41
CA ILE A 53 -5.70 5.52 -8.50
C ILE A 53 -6.96 6.39 -8.54
N GLY A 54 -7.53 6.66 -9.72
CA GLY A 54 -8.78 7.42 -9.83
C GLY A 54 -9.99 6.71 -9.19
N VAL A 55 -10.01 5.38 -9.15
CA VAL A 55 -10.99 4.60 -8.36
C VAL A 55 -10.72 4.76 -6.87
N LEU A 56 -9.47 4.65 -6.44
CA LEU A 56 -9.04 4.75 -5.05
C LEU A 56 -9.40 6.11 -4.44
N GLU A 57 -9.24 7.20 -5.20
CA GLU A 57 -9.67 8.54 -4.80
C GLU A 57 -11.17 8.59 -4.49
N ARG A 58 -12.02 8.04 -5.36
CA ARG A 58 -13.48 7.98 -5.14
C ARG A 58 -13.88 7.06 -4.01
N VAL A 59 -13.14 5.96 -3.79
CA VAL A 59 -13.29 5.13 -2.59
C VAL A 59 -13.01 5.95 -1.33
N SER A 60 -12.00 6.83 -1.33
CA SER A 60 -11.73 7.70 -0.18
C SER A 60 -12.92 8.60 0.18
N TRP A 61 -13.73 9.01 -0.80
CA TRP A 61 -14.93 9.81 -0.58
C TRP A 61 -16.06 9.01 0.08
N LEU A 62 -16.13 7.69 -0.18
CA LEU A 62 -17.05 6.79 0.52
C LEU A 62 -16.59 6.54 1.96
N LEU A 63 -15.28 6.43 2.17
CA LEU A 63 -14.70 6.15 3.48
C LEU A 63 -14.81 7.37 4.41
N PHE A 64 -14.44 8.55 3.90
CA PHE A 64 -14.37 9.83 4.61
C PHE A 64 -15.18 10.92 3.90
N PRO A 65 -16.53 10.80 3.86
CA PRO A 65 -17.38 11.81 3.22
C PRO A 65 -17.19 13.18 3.88
N GLY A 66 -17.08 14.24 3.07
CA GLY A 66 -16.83 15.61 3.52
C GLY A 66 -15.36 16.03 3.64
N PHE A 67 -14.41 15.07 3.60
CA PHE A 67 -12.97 15.38 3.70
C PHE A 67 -12.31 15.56 2.33
N ASN A 68 -12.26 14.48 1.55
CA ASN A 68 -11.49 14.42 0.29
C ASN A 68 -12.35 14.57 -0.97
N GLY A 69 -13.67 14.71 -0.80
CA GLY A 69 -14.67 14.79 -1.88
C GLY A 69 -15.62 16.00 -1.75
N PRO A 70 -16.80 15.97 -2.37
CA PRO A 70 -17.80 17.03 -2.28
C PRO A 70 -18.12 17.40 -0.82
N ARG A 71 -18.15 18.70 -0.50
CA ARG A 71 -18.24 19.22 0.89
C ARG A 71 -19.66 19.57 1.35
N GLU A 72 -20.61 19.62 0.43
CA GLU A 72 -22.02 19.97 0.70
C GLU A 72 -22.92 18.82 0.29
N ILE A 73 -23.07 17.82 1.17
CA ILE A 73 -24.01 16.71 0.98
C ILE A 73 -25.21 16.99 1.90
N ASP A 74 -26.35 17.37 1.31
CA ASP A 74 -27.61 17.45 2.04
C ASP A 74 -27.94 16.07 2.64
N SER A 75 -28.25 16.04 3.94
CA SER A 75 -28.59 14.80 4.65
C SER A 75 -29.79 14.09 4.02
N ASN A 76 -30.74 14.84 3.45
CA ASN A 76 -31.88 14.29 2.72
C ASN A 76 -31.49 13.64 1.38
N GLN A 77 -30.32 13.99 0.84
CA GLN A 77 -29.78 13.47 -0.43
C GLN A 77 -28.62 12.48 -0.22
N LEU A 78 -28.26 12.17 1.03
CA LEU A 78 -27.11 11.31 1.33
C LEU A 78 -27.21 9.94 0.64
N GLN A 79 -28.40 9.32 0.62
CA GLN A 79 -28.60 8.03 -0.01
C GLN A 79 -28.42 8.09 -1.54
N SER A 80 -29.00 9.10 -2.19
CA SER A 80 -28.89 9.26 -3.65
C SER A 80 -27.46 9.61 -4.07
N HIS A 81 -26.79 10.47 -3.31
CA HIS A 81 -25.38 10.81 -3.50
C HIS A 81 -24.48 9.57 -3.33
N THR A 82 -24.66 8.81 -2.24
CA THR A 82 -23.90 7.58 -1.98
C THR A 82 -24.12 6.55 -3.09
N ARG A 83 -25.36 6.40 -3.58
CA ARG A 83 -25.66 5.52 -4.73
C ARG A 83 -24.91 5.94 -6.00
N GLN A 84 -24.87 7.23 -6.32
CA GLN A 84 -24.15 7.74 -7.48
C GLN A 84 -22.65 7.50 -7.35
N LEU A 85 -22.09 7.76 -6.17
CA LEU A 85 -20.67 7.54 -5.89
C LEU A 85 -20.30 6.05 -5.98
N LEU A 86 -21.10 5.16 -5.39
CA LEU A 86 -20.95 3.71 -5.52
C LEU A 86 -20.95 3.28 -6.99
N ALA A 87 -21.90 3.75 -7.79
CA ALA A 87 -21.96 3.45 -9.23
C ALA A 87 -20.72 3.96 -9.98
N SER A 88 -20.22 5.14 -9.60
CA SER A 88 -19.01 5.71 -10.20
C SER A 88 -17.75 4.88 -9.88
N VAL A 89 -17.69 4.22 -8.71
CA VAL A 89 -16.60 3.32 -8.32
C VAL A 89 -16.74 1.96 -9.00
N ALA A 90 -17.95 1.39 -9.01
CA ALA A 90 -18.22 0.02 -9.43
C ALA A 90 -17.76 -0.27 -10.87
N GLY A 91 -18.15 0.57 -11.84
CA GLY A 91 -17.86 0.34 -13.26
C GLY A 91 -16.35 0.32 -13.57
N PRO A 92 -15.61 1.38 -13.25
CA PRO A 92 -14.17 1.41 -13.45
C PRO A 92 -13.43 0.32 -12.66
N LEU A 93 -13.82 0.06 -11.41
CA LEU A 93 -13.20 -1.01 -10.61
C LEU A 93 -13.40 -2.39 -11.24
N PHE A 94 -14.61 -2.68 -11.75
CA PHE A 94 -14.90 -3.90 -12.50
C PHE A 94 -13.94 -4.06 -13.69
N HIS A 95 -13.76 -3.03 -14.51
CA HIS A 95 -12.87 -3.11 -15.67
C HIS A 95 -11.41 -3.36 -15.26
N GLN A 96 -10.94 -2.75 -14.18
CA GLN A 96 -9.58 -2.98 -13.69
C GLN A 96 -9.42 -4.42 -13.16
N ILE A 97 -10.35 -4.90 -12.34
CA ILE A 97 -10.29 -6.26 -11.77
C ILE A 97 -10.41 -7.32 -12.86
N ALA A 98 -11.38 -7.19 -13.76
CA ALA A 98 -11.56 -8.14 -14.86
C ALA A 98 -10.32 -8.17 -15.77
N GLY A 99 -9.68 -7.02 -15.99
CA GLY A 99 -8.40 -6.94 -16.68
C GLY A 99 -7.27 -7.68 -15.94
N ALA A 100 -7.11 -7.42 -14.65
CA ALA A 100 -6.12 -8.09 -13.82
C ALA A 100 -6.31 -9.62 -13.75
N LEU A 101 -7.55 -10.09 -13.69
CA LEU A 101 -7.88 -11.52 -13.72
C LEU A 101 -7.51 -12.15 -15.06
N ARG A 102 -7.91 -11.53 -16.18
CA ARG A 102 -7.51 -11.98 -17.53
C ARG A 102 -6.00 -12.03 -17.70
N TYR A 103 -5.28 -11.05 -17.16
CA TYR A 103 -3.81 -11.05 -17.16
C TYR A 103 -3.23 -12.26 -16.40
N ALA A 104 -3.76 -12.55 -15.21
CA ALA A 104 -3.28 -13.67 -14.42
C ALA A 104 -3.56 -15.03 -15.08
N GLU A 105 -4.70 -15.18 -15.77
CA GLU A 105 -4.98 -16.39 -16.54
C GLU A 105 -4.12 -16.49 -17.80
N ALA A 106 -3.91 -15.39 -18.54
CA ALA A 106 -3.10 -15.35 -19.76
C ALA A 106 -1.58 -15.44 -19.52
N SER A 107 -1.16 -15.52 -18.26
CA SER A 107 0.23 -15.80 -17.88
C SER A 107 0.60 -17.29 -18.06
N GLU A 108 -0.35 -18.12 -18.49
CA GLU A 108 -0.18 -19.34 -19.31
C GLU A 108 -0.90 -19.13 -20.65
N PRO A 109 -0.53 -19.80 -21.78
CA PRO A 109 -0.89 -19.35 -23.12
C PRO A 109 -2.40 -19.39 -23.37
N ILE A 110 -3.06 -18.25 -23.22
CA ILE A 110 -4.41 -18.01 -23.73
C ILE A 110 -4.28 -17.38 -25.11
N THR A 111 -4.75 -18.10 -26.12
CA THR A 111 -4.88 -17.59 -27.47
C THR A 111 -5.88 -16.43 -27.52
N PHE A 112 -5.46 -15.36 -28.19
CA PHE A 112 -6.19 -14.11 -28.39
C PHE A 112 -7.60 -14.34 -28.96
N GLY A 113 -8.65 -13.87 -28.25
CA GLY A 113 -10.03 -13.87 -28.76
C GLY A 113 -11.07 -14.54 -27.86
N GLU A 114 -10.66 -15.26 -26.81
CA GLU A 114 -11.60 -15.82 -25.84
C GLU A 114 -11.86 -14.84 -24.70
N HIS A 115 -13.08 -14.30 -24.68
CA HIS A 115 -13.67 -13.73 -23.47
C HIS A 115 -13.58 -14.82 -22.39
N CYS A 116 -12.92 -14.56 -21.26
CA CYS A 116 -13.06 -15.40 -20.08
C CYS A 116 -14.40 -15.04 -19.41
N PRO A 117 -15.52 -15.76 -19.66
CA PRO A 117 -16.81 -15.42 -19.07
C PRO A 117 -16.74 -15.45 -17.54
N ASN A 118 -15.94 -16.37 -17.00
CA ASN A 118 -15.72 -16.54 -15.57
C ASN A 118 -15.00 -15.33 -14.95
N CYS A 119 -14.18 -14.60 -15.70
CA CYS A 119 -13.41 -13.47 -15.18
C CYS A 119 -14.31 -12.25 -14.97
N ASP A 120 -15.25 -12.01 -15.88
CA ASP A 120 -16.22 -10.93 -15.74
C ASP A 120 -17.22 -11.25 -14.62
N GLU A 121 -17.72 -12.49 -14.53
CA GLU A 121 -18.55 -12.91 -13.40
C GLU A 121 -17.80 -12.78 -12.07
N ARG A 122 -16.58 -13.31 -11.99
CA ARG A 122 -15.72 -13.19 -10.82
C ARG A 122 -15.42 -11.74 -10.46
N ALA A 123 -15.15 -10.89 -11.44
CA ALA A 123 -14.93 -9.47 -11.20
C ALA A 123 -16.18 -8.78 -10.63
N ARG A 124 -17.39 -9.13 -11.10
CA ARG A 124 -18.65 -8.61 -10.53
C ARG A 124 -18.82 -9.06 -9.08
N GLU A 125 -18.58 -10.33 -8.77
CA GLU A 125 -18.60 -10.83 -7.39
C GLU A 125 -17.64 -10.07 -6.47
N ILE A 126 -16.40 -9.85 -6.94
CA ILE A 126 -15.39 -9.15 -6.16
C ILE A 126 -15.77 -7.68 -5.95
N VAL A 127 -16.30 -7.00 -6.98
CA VAL A 127 -16.77 -5.62 -6.86
C VAL A 127 -17.95 -5.52 -5.89
N ASP A 128 -18.94 -6.40 -6.02
CA ASP A 128 -20.10 -6.42 -5.12
C ASP A 128 -19.68 -6.69 -3.67
N GLY A 129 -18.85 -7.71 -3.45
CA GLY A 129 -18.31 -8.03 -2.13
C GLY A 129 -17.47 -6.91 -1.53
N PHE A 130 -16.61 -6.27 -2.33
CA PHE A 130 -15.80 -5.13 -1.89
C PHE A 130 -16.68 -3.92 -1.50
N LEU A 131 -17.63 -3.54 -2.36
CA LEU A 131 -18.52 -2.41 -2.10
C LEU A 131 -19.46 -2.68 -0.92
N GLY A 132 -19.94 -3.92 -0.78
CA GLY A 132 -20.70 -4.38 0.38
C GLY A 132 -19.93 -4.31 1.69
N ASN A 133 -18.59 -4.39 1.65
CA ASN A 133 -17.72 -4.30 2.82
C ASN A 133 -17.31 -2.87 3.21
N ILE A 134 -17.68 -1.85 2.42
CA ILE A 134 -17.37 -0.44 2.73
C ILE A 134 -17.83 -0.01 4.13
N PRO A 135 -19.04 -0.37 4.64
CA PRO A 135 -19.44 -0.02 6.00
C PRO A 135 -18.49 -0.56 7.08
N ALA A 136 -18.05 -1.82 6.96
CA ALA A 136 -17.12 -2.41 7.92
C ALA A 136 -15.73 -1.76 7.84
N LEU A 137 -15.25 -1.44 6.63
CA LEU A 137 -14.02 -0.65 6.45
C LEU A 137 -14.11 0.71 7.13
N ARG A 138 -15.25 1.41 7.03
CA ARG A 138 -15.48 2.69 7.72
C ARG A 138 -15.42 2.54 9.23
N THR A 139 -16.05 1.52 9.80
CA THR A 139 -15.97 1.23 11.23
C THR A 139 -14.51 1.01 11.65
N LYS A 140 -13.77 0.16 10.93
CA LYS A 140 -12.37 -0.13 11.25
C LYS A 140 -11.47 1.11 11.17
N LEU A 141 -11.65 1.94 10.13
CA LEU A 141 -10.90 3.18 9.96
C LEU A 141 -11.25 4.25 10.99
N SER A 142 -12.49 4.29 11.48
CA SER A 142 -12.85 5.18 12.58
C SER A 142 -12.07 4.87 13.86
N LEU A 143 -11.78 3.58 14.11
CA LEU A 143 -10.96 3.15 15.24
C LEU A 143 -9.47 3.50 15.06
N ASP A 144 -8.95 3.47 13.83
CA ASP A 144 -7.58 3.91 13.54
C ASP A 144 -7.44 5.43 13.68
N VAL A 145 -8.42 6.20 13.20
CA VAL A 145 -8.49 7.66 13.38
C VAL A 145 -8.50 8.01 14.87
N GLN A 146 -9.31 7.33 15.66
CA GLN A 146 -9.33 7.52 17.11
C GLN A 146 -7.97 7.14 17.74
N ALA A 147 -7.37 6.03 17.32
CA ALA A 147 -6.06 5.61 17.82
C ALA A 147 -4.92 6.58 17.46
N ALA A 148 -5.00 7.25 16.30
CA ALA A 148 -4.06 8.30 15.93
C ALA A 148 -4.22 9.54 16.81
N TYR A 149 -5.46 9.98 17.03
CA TYR A 149 -5.76 11.11 17.92
C TYR A 149 -5.35 10.83 19.37
N ASP A 150 -5.72 9.68 19.93
CA ASP A 150 -5.31 9.27 21.28
C ASP A 150 -3.79 9.02 21.36
N GLY A 151 -3.20 8.67 20.22
CA GLY A 151 -1.83 8.24 20.10
C GLY A 151 -0.81 9.36 20.00
N ASP A 152 -1.23 10.56 19.57
CA ASP A 152 -0.41 11.75 19.41
C ASP A 152 -0.98 12.93 20.23
N PRO A 153 -0.33 13.30 21.36
CA PRO A 153 -0.75 14.45 22.16
C PRO A 153 -0.73 15.80 21.42
N ALA A 154 -0.08 15.90 20.26
CA ALA A 154 -0.07 17.11 19.45
C ALA A 154 -1.32 17.24 18.55
N ALA A 155 -2.05 16.15 18.31
CA ALA A 155 -3.27 16.16 17.51
C ALA A 155 -4.35 17.03 18.17
N GLN A 156 -4.89 18.01 17.44
CA GLN A 156 -5.90 18.91 17.99
C GLN A 156 -7.31 18.30 17.91
N HIS A 157 -7.57 17.48 16.89
CA HIS A 157 -8.85 16.82 16.67
C HIS A 157 -8.74 15.70 15.63
N THR A 158 -9.72 14.79 15.60
CA THR A 158 -9.77 13.67 14.64
C THR A 158 -9.76 14.14 13.18
N ASP A 159 -10.35 15.29 12.87
CA ASP A 159 -10.38 15.80 11.50
C ASP A 159 -8.97 16.09 10.96
N GLU A 160 -8.05 16.56 11.80
CA GLU A 160 -6.65 16.81 11.43
C GLU A 160 -5.97 15.49 11.03
N THR A 161 -6.22 14.43 11.81
CA THR A 161 -5.68 13.10 11.53
C THR A 161 -6.18 12.56 10.19
N ILE A 162 -7.44 12.81 9.82
CA ILE A 162 -7.99 12.38 8.53
C ILE A 162 -7.39 13.21 7.38
N PHE A 163 -7.26 14.53 7.55
CA PHE A 163 -6.81 15.42 6.49
C PHE A 163 -5.33 15.25 6.13
N CYS A 164 -4.44 15.17 7.14
CA CYS A 164 -3.01 15.33 6.89
C CYS A 164 -2.09 14.29 7.54
N TYR A 165 -2.58 13.31 8.32
CA TYR A 165 -1.67 12.33 8.92
C TYR A 165 -1.27 11.26 7.87
N PRO A 166 0.02 11.10 7.56
CA PRO A 166 0.48 10.14 6.56
C PRO A 166 0.20 8.69 6.98
N GLY A 167 0.21 8.40 8.29
CA GLY A 167 -0.16 7.10 8.85
C GLY A 167 -1.59 6.72 8.50
N ILE A 168 -2.56 7.61 8.75
CA ILE A 168 -3.97 7.37 8.37
C ILE A 168 -4.10 7.20 6.86
N ARG A 169 -3.40 8.03 6.08
CA ARG A 169 -3.40 7.93 4.61
C ARG A 169 -2.91 6.56 4.12
N ALA A 170 -1.81 6.05 4.66
CA ALA A 170 -1.30 4.74 4.31
C ALA A 170 -2.24 3.61 4.77
N LEU A 171 -2.84 3.73 5.95
CA LEU A 171 -3.69 2.68 6.51
C LEU A 171 -4.99 2.47 5.75
N TRP A 172 -5.70 3.52 5.35
CA TRP A 172 -6.92 3.32 4.58
C TRP A 172 -6.63 2.71 3.20
N MET A 173 -5.54 3.12 2.54
CA MET A 173 -5.11 2.52 1.28
C MET A 173 -4.72 1.06 1.47
N HIS A 174 -3.96 0.72 2.53
CA HIS A 174 -3.63 -0.65 2.88
C HIS A 174 -4.88 -1.50 3.14
N ARG A 175 -5.86 -1.00 3.91
CA ARG A 175 -7.09 -1.76 4.20
C ARG A 175 -7.90 -2.03 2.94
N VAL A 176 -8.02 -1.05 2.03
CA VAL A 176 -8.64 -1.27 0.71
C VAL A 176 -7.87 -2.30 -0.11
N ALA A 177 -6.55 -2.18 -0.18
CA ALA A 177 -5.69 -3.12 -0.90
C ALA A 177 -5.79 -4.55 -0.32
N HIS A 178 -5.84 -4.67 1.01
CA HIS A 178 -5.93 -5.93 1.73
C HIS A 178 -7.25 -6.67 1.44
N GLU A 179 -8.37 -5.96 1.35
CA GLU A 179 -9.66 -6.57 0.96
C GLU A 179 -9.62 -7.16 -0.45
N LEU A 180 -8.99 -6.46 -1.40
CA LEU A 180 -8.79 -6.98 -2.76
C LEU A 180 -7.77 -8.12 -2.79
N TYR A 181 -6.73 -8.06 -1.96
CA TYR A 181 -5.72 -9.11 -1.82
C TYR A 181 -6.31 -10.42 -1.29
N LYS A 182 -7.16 -10.37 -0.26
CA LYS A 182 -7.87 -11.56 0.28
C LYS A 182 -8.75 -12.25 -0.77
N GLN A 183 -9.23 -11.49 -1.75
CA GLN A 183 -10.02 -12.01 -2.86
C GLN A 183 -9.17 -12.49 -4.04
N HIS A 184 -7.84 -12.51 -3.87
CA HIS A 184 -6.85 -12.94 -4.87
C HIS A 184 -6.82 -12.06 -6.13
N VAL A 185 -7.16 -10.77 -6.01
CA VAL A 185 -7.05 -9.83 -7.13
C VAL A 185 -5.57 -9.61 -7.48
N PRO A 186 -5.13 -9.92 -8.70
CA PRO A 186 -3.74 -9.71 -9.13
C PRO A 186 -3.42 -8.22 -9.28
N LEU A 187 -2.15 -7.85 -9.12
CA LEU A 187 -1.56 -6.52 -9.40
C LEU A 187 -2.14 -5.33 -8.61
N ILE A 188 -3.45 -5.10 -8.66
CA ILE A 188 -4.17 -3.94 -8.10
C ILE A 188 -3.84 -3.70 -6.62
N PRO A 189 -3.87 -4.70 -5.72
CA PRO A 189 -3.50 -4.48 -4.32
C PRO A 189 -2.09 -3.91 -4.16
N ARG A 190 -1.14 -4.38 -4.98
CA ARG A 190 0.25 -3.91 -4.93
C ARG A 190 0.39 -2.51 -5.54
N ILE A 191 -0.35 -2.20 -6.60
CA ILE A 191 -0.42 -0.84 -7.16
C ILE A 191 -0.88 0.16 -6.09
N ILE A 192 -1.92 -0.18 -5.32
CA ILE A 192 -2.43 0.67 -4.24
C ILE A 192 -1.39 0.83 -3.12
N ALA A 193 -0.76 -0.27 -2.70
CA ALA A 193 0.27 -0.24 -1.66
C ALA A 193 1.48 0.62 -2.06
N GLU A 194 1.99 0.48 -3.29
CA GLU A 194 3.12 1.29 -3.77
C GLU A 194 2.74 2.76 -3.99
N HIS A 195 1.46 3.05 -4.29
CA HIS A 195 1.00 4.43 -4.32
C HIS A 195 0.93 5.05 -2.93
N ALA A 196 0.50 4.30 -1.91
CA ALA A 196 0.58 4.74 -0.51
C ALA A 196 2.03 5.00 -0.10
N HIS A 197 2.94 4.10 -0.47
CA HIS A 197 4.38 4.23 -0.24
C HIS A 197 4.96 5.49 -0.90
N GLU A 198 4.65 5.75 -2.18
CA GLU A 198 5.06 6.97 -2.89
C GLU A 198 4.62 8.25 -2.16
N LEU A 199 3.39 8.28 -1.66
CA LEU A 199 2.81 9.47 -1.03
C LEU A 199 3.25 9.70 0.42
N THR A 200 3.72 8.66 1.12
CA THR A 200 3.90 8.71 2.59
C THR A 200 5.25 8.20 3.08
N GLY A 201 6.01 7.47 2.25
CA GLY A 201 7.20 6.75 2.70
C GLY A 201 6.90 5.53 3.58
N ILE A 202 5.65 5.09 3.69
CA ILE A 202 5.22 3.91 4.46
C ILE A 202 4.94 2.76 3.49
N ASP A 203 5.76 1.72 3.53
CA ASP A 203 5.63 0.51 2.70
C ASP A 203 4.92 -0.61 3.48
N ILE A 204 3.64 -0.85 3.18
CA ILE A 204 2.86 -1.95 3.76
C ILE A 204 2.45 -2.90 2.65
N HIS A 205 2.97 -4.13 2.70
CA HIS A 205 2.55 -5.15 1.75
C HIS A 205 1.03 -5.42 1.91
N PRO A 206 0.26 -5.54 0.81
CA PRO A 206 -1.20 -5.72 0.89
C PRO A 206 -1.62 -7.02 1.60
N GLY A 207 -0.72 -8.01 1.67
CA GLY A 207 -0.94 -9.25 2.41
C GLY A 207 -0.78 -9.17 3.93
N ALA A 208 -0.19 -8.09 4.46
CA ALA A 208 -0.02 -7.93 5.90
C ALA A 208 -1.38 -7.89 6.60
N THR A 209 -1.50 -8.61 7.73
CA THR A 209 -2.74 -8.63 8.51
C THR A 209 -2.59 -7.66 9.68
N ILE A 210 -3.43 -6.63 9.72
CA ILE A 210 -3.38 -5.57 10.73
C ILE A 210 -4.73 -5.47 11.45
N GLY A 211 -4.68 -5.57 12.78
CA GLY A 211 -5.80 -5.40 13.70
C GLY A 211 -6.44 -4.01 13.65
N GLU A 212 -7.28 -3.72 14.63
CA GLU A 212 -7.99 -2.47 14.81
C GLU A 212 -7.17 -1.48 15.66
N SER A 213 -7.51 -0.19 15.57
CA SER A 213 -6.85 0.87 16.35
C SER A 213 -5.33 0.88 16.15
N PHE A 214 -4.88 0.71 14.92
CA PHE A 214 -3.45 0.74 14.59
C PHE A 214 -3.02 2.16 14.27
N PHE A 215 -1.92 2.60 14.87
CA PHE A 215 -1.38 3.94 14.65
C PHE A 215 0.06 3.90 14.14
N ILE A 216 0.30 4.57 13.01
CA ILE A 216 1.64 4.84 12.47
C ILE A 216 1.93 6.32 12.67
N ASP A 217 2.85 6.64 13.57
CA ASP A 217 3.27 8.02 13.83
C ASP A 217 4.49 8.38 12.98
N HIS A 218 4.44 9.56 12.34
CA HIS A 218 5.37 10.07 11.33
C HIS A 218 5.53 9.18 10.07
N GLY A 219 5.88 7.91 10.25
CA GLY A 219 5.74 6.84 9.26
C GLY A 219 6.85 6.68 8.22
N THR A 220 7.58 7.74 7.85
CA THR A 220 8.62 7.63 6.80
C THR A 220 9.62 6.51 7.07
N GLY A 221 9.80 5.61 6.10
CA GLY A 221 10.71 4.47 6.20
C GLY A 221 10.15 3.26 6.95
N VAL A 222 8.87 3.25 7.33
CA VAL A 222 8.21 2.06 7.85
C VAL A 222 8.09 1.02 6.73
N VAL A 223 8.46 -0.23 7.02
CA VAL A 223 8.34 -1.39 6.12
C VAL A 223 7.64 -2.54 6.84
N ILE A 224 6.50 -2.99 6.32
CA ILE A 224 5.70 -4.09 6.88
C ILE A 224 5.51 -5.17 5.82
N GLY A 225 6.16 -6.32 6.00
CA GLY A 225 6.20 -7.38 5.01
C GLY A 225 4.92 -8.23 4.91
N GLU A 226 4.80 -8.98 3.80
CA GLU A 226 3.59 -9.71 3.37
C GLU A 226 2.93 -10.57 4.44
N THR A 227 3.71 -11.26 5.26
CA THR A 227 3.18 -12.24 6.21
C THR A 227 3.25 -11.70 7.64
N THR A 228 3.29 -10.39 7.81
CA THR A 228 3.27 -9.78 9.13
C THR A 228 1.86 -9.86 9.68
N ASN A 229 1.74 -10.24 10.96
CA ASN A 229 0.49 -10.17 11.69
C ASN A 229 0.66 -9.15 12.82
N ILE A 230 -0.22 -8.17 12.90
CA ILE A 230 -0.22 -7.13 13.93
C ILE A 230 -1.56 -7.17 14.65
N GLY A 231 -1.53 -7.28 15.98
CA GLY A 231 -2.70 -7.23 16.84
C GLY A 231 -3.37 -5.85 16.88
N ASN A 232 -4.31 -5.70 17.81
CA ASN A 232 -5.06 -4.47 18.03
C ASN A 232 -4.26 -3.46 18.86
N HIS A 233 -4.59 -2.18 18.76
CA HIS A 233 -4.00 -1.11 19.57
C HIS A 233 -2.47 -1.00 19.46
N CYS A 234 -1.89 -1.48 18.36
CA CYS A 234 -0.46 -1.36 18.13
C CYS A 234 -0.08 0.05 17.66
N LYS A 235 1.14 0.47 18.00
CA LYS A 235 1.72 1.75 17.57
C LYS A 235 3.11 1.53 17.00
N VAL A 236 3.37 2.11 15.83
CA VAL A 236 4.70 2.09 15.20
C VAL A 236 5.15 3.48 14.82
N TYR A 237 6.44 3.74 14.95
CA TYR A 237 7.06 5.02 14.59
C TYR A 237 7.85 4.91 13.28
N GLN A 238 8.39 6.03 12.81
CA GLN A 238 9.20 6.12 11.58
C GLN A 238 10.36 5.12 11.54
N GLY A 239 10.69 4.63 10.34
CA GLY A 239 11.85 3.74 10.11
C GLY A 239 11.72 2.33 10.69
N VAL A 240 10.55 1.94 11.22
CA VAL A 240 10.35 0.59 11.76
C VAL A 240 10.29 -0.44 10.63
N THR A 241 11.05 -1.52 10.75
CA THR A 241 11.03 -2.65 9.79
C THR A 241 10.47 -3.91 10.45
N LEU A 242 9.38 -4.45 9.92
CA LEU A 242 8.83 -5.77 10.23
C LEU A 242 9.10 -6.70 9.04
N GLY A 243 10.30 -7.29 9.03
CA GLY A 243 10.93 -7.89 7.84
C GLY A 243 11.24 -9.39 7.95
N ALA A 244 11.91 -9.94 6.95
CA ALA A 244 12.39 -11.32 6.94
C ALA A 244 13.91 -11.38 7.21
N ARG A 245 14.41 -12.46 7.83
CA ARG A 245 15.85 -12.65 8.14
C ARG A 245 16.67 -12.91 6.87
N SER A 246 16.22 -13.86 6.06
CA SER A 246 16.72 -14.22 4.74
C SER A 246 15.65 -15.08 4.05
N PHE A 247 15.63 -15.10 2.72
CA PHE A 247 14.67 -15.90 1.99
C PHE A 247 15.18 -17.33 1.82
N GLU A 248 14.42 -18.31 2.32
CA GLU A 248 14.72 -19.71 2.05
C GLU A 248 14.64 -20.01 0.55
N ARG A 249 15.58 -20.79 0.05
CA ARG A 249 15.55 -21.34 -1.31
C ARG A 249 15.05 -22.79 -1.26
N ASP A 250 14.34 -23.22 -2.28
CA ASP A 250 13.93 -24.60 -2.46
C ASP A 250 15.09 -25.46 -3.00
N GLU A 251 14.83 -26.75 -3.21
CA GLU A 251 15.81 -27.71 -3.71
C GLU A 251 16.36 -27.35 -5.12
N ARG A 252 15.68 -26.46 -5.85
CA ARG A 252 16.04 -25.97 -7.18
C ARG A 252 16.78 -24.63 -7.14
N GLY A 253 16.93 -24.04 -5.95
CA GLY A 253 17.57 -22.74 -5.74
C GLY A 253 16.62 -21.55 -5.90
N ASP A 254 15.33 -21.78 -6.15
CA ASP A 254 14.30 -20.74 -6.27
C ASP A 254 13.83 -20.30 -4.88
N LEU A 255 13.43 -19.03 -4.74
CA LEU A 255 12.93 -18.53 -3.46
C LEU A 255 11.63 -19.27 -3.08
N LYS A 256 11.59 -19.89 -1.90
CA LYS A 256 10.36 -20.47 -1.36
C LYS A 256 9.31 -19.38 -1.19
N ARG A 257 8.25 -19.46 -1.99
CA ARG A 257 7.11 -18.53 -1.92
C ARG A 257 6.09 -19.05 -0.89
N LYS A 258 5.31 -18.14 -0.30
CA LYS A 258 4.11 -18.41 0.53
C LYS A 258 4.33 -18.99 1.95
N THR A 259 5.53 -18.98 2.51
CA THR A 259 5.75 -19.32 3.94
C THR A 259 5.73 -18.08 4.84
N LYS A 260 5.27 -18.24 6.10
CA LYS A 260 5.33 -17.20 7.14
C LYS A 260 6.80 -16.86 7.42
N ARG A 261 7.19 -15.61 7.16
CA ARG A 261 8.62 -15.18 7.19
C ARG A 261 8.86 -13.80 7.79
N HIS A 262 7.79 -13.08 8.08
CA HIS A 262 7.78 -11.79 8.79
C HIS A 262 7.23 -11.95 10.21
N PRO A 263 7.43 -11.03 11.15
CA PRO A 263 7.09 -11.20 12.56
C PRO A 263 5.58 -11.24 12.86
N THR A 264 5.25 -11.51 14.12
CA THR A 264 3.92 -11.28 14.70
C THR A 264 4.05 -10.31 15.87
N LEU A 265 3.21 -9.27 15.91
CA LEU A 265 3.01 -8.42 17.08
C LEU A 265 1.67 -8.78 17.72
N GLY A 266 1.66 -9.00 19.03
CA GLY A 266 0.44 -9.13 19.84
C GLY A 266 -0.30 -7.80 19.96
N ASP A 267 -1.24 -7.73 20.89
CA ASP A 267 -2.03 -6.53 21.13
C ASP A 267 -1.24 -5.48 21.93
N GLN A 268 -1.56 -4.19 21.75
CA GLN A 268 -0.98 -3.09 22.54
C GLN A 268 0.56 -2.98 22.45
N VAL A 269 1.16 -3.49 21.37
CA VAL A 269 2.61 -3.40 21.16
C VAL A 269 2.99 -2.02 20.63
N THR A 270 3.98 -1.39 21.23
CA THR A 270 4.59 -0.15 20.73
C THR A 270 6.00 -0.39 20.22
N VAL A 271 6.27 -0.01 18.97
CA VAL A 271 7.58 -0.13 18.33
C VAL A 271 8.10 1.25 17.94
N TYR A 272 9.14 1.70 18.63
CA TYR A 272 9.74 3.02 18.45
C TYR A 272 10.69 3.10 17.26
N ALA A 273 11.03 4.34 16.91
CA ALA A 273 11.66 4.72 15.66
C ALA A 273 12.93 3.91 15.32
N GLY A 274 13.04 3.47 14.07
CA GLY A 274 14.20 2.75 13.54
C GLY A 274 14.41 1.34 14.08
N ALA A 275 13.47 0.79 14.86
CA ALA A 275 13.57 -0.60 15.29
C ALA A 275 13.35 -1.58 14.12
N THR A 276 14.09 -2.68 14.12
CA THR A 276 14.02 -3.72 13.09
C THR A 276 13.71 -5.07 13.75
N ILE A 277 12.62 -5.71 13.34
CA ILE A 277 12.16 -6.99 13.87
C ILE A 277 12.04 -7.96 12.70
N LEU A 278 12.78 -9.08 12.74
CA LEU A 278 12.90 -9.99 11.60
C LEU A 278 12.59 -11.45 11.98
N GLY A 279 11.82 -12.13 11.11
CA GLY A 279 11.65 -13.59 11.14
C GLY A 279 10.20 -14.04 11.36
N GLY A 280 9.80 -15.10 10.65
CA GLY A 280 8.45 -15.68 10.69
C GLY A 280 8.03 -16.22 12.05
N ASP A 281 9.03 -16.70 12.78
CA ASP A 281 9.02 -17.29 14.12
C ASP A 281 9.16 -16.25 15.24
N THR A 282 9.42 -14.98 14.92
CA THR A 282 9.59 -13.91 15.91
C THR A 282 8.24 -13.34 16.32
N VAL A 283 7.88 -13.54 17.58
CA VAL A 283 6.61 -13.06 18.17
C VAL A 283 6.91 -12.05 19.28
N ILE A 284 6.35 -10.86 19.16
CA ILE A 284 6.37 -9.85 20.22
C ILE A 284 5.03 -9.95 20.96
N GLY A 285 5.06 -10.38 22.22
CA GLY A 285 3.86 -10.58 23.01
C GLY A 285 3.12 -9.28 23.34
N ASP A 286 1.91 -9.42 23.88
CA ASP A 286 1.02 -8.29 24.17
C ASP A 286 1.67 -7.26 25.10
N SER A 287 1.30 -6.00 24.94
CA SER A 287 1.73 -4.87 25.78
C SER A 287 3.26 -4.71 25.86
N CYS A 288 4.00 -5.20 24.87
CA CYS A 288 5.44 -5.00 24.78
C CYS A 288 5.80 -3.61 24.24
N VAL A 289 6.96 -3.12 24.68
CA VAL A 289 7.54 -1.88 24.18
C VAL A 289 8.92 -2.15 23.61
N ILE A 290 9.10 -1.92 22.32
CA ILE A 290 10.38 -2.05 21.62
C ILE A 290 10.96 -0.66 21.41
N ALA A 291 12.05 -0.33 22.11
CA ALA A 291 12.69 0.97 22.00
C ALA A 291 13.31 1.22 20.62
N GLY A 292 13.59 2.50 20.32
CA GLY A 292 14.13 2.90 19.03
C GLY A 292 15.52 2.31 18.75
N GLY A 293 15.81 2.05 17.48
CA GLY A 293 17.07 1.48 17.00
C GLY A 293 17.34 0.04 17.46
N VAL A 294 16.39 -0.63 18.11
CA VAL A 294 16.52 -2.03 18.53
C VAL A 294 16.46 -2.95 17.31
N PHE A 295 17.37 -3.93 17.25
CA PHE A 295 17.35 -5.00 16.26
C PHE A 295 16.98 -6.33 16.94
N LEU A 296 15.88 -6.96 16.52
CA LEU A 296 15.34 -8.18 17.09
C LEU A 296 15.17 -9.29 16.06
N MET A 297 15.65 -10.47 16.43
CA MET A 297 15.44 -11.72 15.69
C MET A 297 14.97 -12.84 16.64
N ARG A 298 14.34 -12.50 17.77
CA ARG A 298 13.83 -13.48 18.73
C ARG A 298 12.58 -12.95 19.39
N SER A 299 11.73 -13.86 19.84
CA SER A 299 10.49 -13.53 20.51
C SER A 299 10.71 -12.84 21.85
N VAL A 300 9.69 -12.10 22.28
CA VAL A 300 9.64 -11.35 23.54
C VAL A 300 8.32 -11.67 24.20
N ASP A 301 8.36 -12.14 25.45
CA ASP A 301 7.14 -12.46 26.22
C ASP A 301 6.33 -11.19 26.54
N PRO A 302 5.00 -11.30 26.73
CA PRO A 302 4.13 -10.15 27.00
C PRO A 302 4.60 -9.24 28.15
N GLY A 303 4.28 -7.95 28.06
CA GLY A 303 4.51 -6.94 29.09
C GLY A 303 5.96 -6.47 29.26
N HIS A 304 6.87 -6.89 28.37
CA HIS A 304 8.29 -6.53 28.48
C HIS A 304 8.64 -5.26 27.70
N THR A 305 9.66 -4.54 28.19
CA THR A 305 10.31 -3.45 27.46
C THR A 305 11.69 -3.87 26.99
N VAL A 306 11.94 -3.83 25.68
CA VAL A 306 13.25 -4.13 25.08
C VAL A 306 13.98 -2.83 24.75
N ARG A 307 15.23 -2.71 25.21
CA ARG A 307 16.09 -1.54 24.98
C ARG A 307 17.49 -1.96 24.55
N GLY A 308 18.13 -1.14 23.70
CA GLY A 308 19.56 -1.26 23.41
C GLY A 308 20.43 -0.85 24.60
N PRO A 309 21.73 -1.22 24.60
CA PRO A 309 22.67 -0.74 25.60
C PRO A 309 22.78 0.79 25.54
N LYS A 310 22.98 1.44 26.70
CA LYS A 310 23.25 2.88 26.74
C LYS A 310 24.59 3.15 26.04
N ALA A 311 24.62 4.13 25.14
CA ALA A 311 25.86 4.58 24.53
C ALA A 311 26.82 5.07 25.61
N GLY A 312 28.10 4.70 25.50
CA GLY A 312 29.16 5.32 26.27
C GLY A 312 29.38 6.74 25.76
N VAL A 313 28.97 7.74 26.55
CA VAL A 313 29.13 9.16 26.18
C VAL A 313 30.50 9.64 26.66
N ARG A 314 31.31 10.19 25.76
CA ARG A 314 32.50 10.99 26.11
C ARG A 314 32.24 12.42 25.67
N LEU A 315 32.10 13.30 26.65
CA LEU A 315 31.97 14.73 26.40
C LEU A 315 33.37 15.32 26.27
N ASN A 316 33.61 16.12 25.24
CA ASN A 316 34.85 16.86 25.14
C ASN A 316 34.82 18.02 26.15
N GLU A 317 35.64 17.93 27.20
CA GLU A 317 35.76 18.99 28.21
C GLU A 317 36.61 20.17 27.73
N ASN A 318 37.38 20.01 26.65
CA ASN A 318 38.03 21.13 25.98
C ASN A 318 37.02 21.91 25.13
N ARG A 319 36.21 22.72 25.80
CA ARG A 319 35.55 23.88 25.20
C ARG A 319 36.62 24.94 24.92
N GLY A 320 37.47 24.70 23.91
CA GLY A 320 38.11 25.82 23.24
C GLY A 320 37.00 26.64 22.61
N ASP A 321 36.89 27.91 23.00
CA ASP A 321 35.93 28.84 22.41
C ASP A 321 36.02 28.75 20.88
N PHE A 322 34.95 28.30 20.25
CA PHE A 322 34.76 28.49 18.82
C PHE A 322 34.50 29.99 18.62
N ASN A 323 35.58 30.77 18.53
CA ASN A 323 35.59 32.05 17.83
C ASN A 323 35.57 31.81 16.32
#